data_AF-A0A328N9D5-F1
#
_entry.id   AF-A0A328N9D5-F1
#
_cell.length_a   1.000
_cell.length_b   1.000
_cell.length_c   1.000
_cell.angle_alpha   90.00
_cell.angle_beta   90.00
_cell.angle_gamma   90.00
#
_symmetry.space_group_name_H-M   'P 1'
#
loop_
_entity.id
_entity.type
_entity.pdbx_description
1 polymer ?
#
loop_
_entity_poly.entity_id
_entity_poly.type
_entity_poly.pdbx_seq_one_letter_code
_entity_poly.pdbx_strand_id
1 'polypeptide(L)'
;MNLEEHPGYLGFTSRGVMLIHANWPAYPFEHGWEVAVTSLGSFPFGTAFERIDDIDQCALLLAKGYRNYRDPYDERALHVAIWHEDLLEAHDLGLVEGVERLTHRRYEERRRDEFRARLLQDISREGGEPPRGDILSSLYAQVNGRKVSVELPPLEDYDDGEDDITPYQAWLGIDGSNAVRLNDQGWNRLESLWADALDVPERARSRVDPLIERGLYDSALRELGVLIESRVRELTPSPQLFGTKLIDSFVNHLNESNLLPNTSLKILRSELRTAFMFVRNEFAHNVVDLPKPRAYALLGRMCHVLMEVDEIASEFGQ
;
A
#
# COMPACT_ATOMS: atom_id res chain seq x y z
N MET A 1 -29.24 4.78 7.48
CA MET A 1 -27.97 4.20 7.00
C MET A 1 -27.12 5.38 6.62
N ASN A 2 -26.15 5.72 7.47
CA ASN A 2 -25.39 6.97 7.32
C ASN A 2 -24.23 6.68 6.35
N LEU A 3 -24.04 7.49 5.30
CA LEU A 3 -22.92 7.31 4.35
C LEU A 3 -21.54 7.34 5.05
N GLU A 4 -21.49 7.94 6.24
CA GLU A 4 -20.31 8.02 7.11
C GLU A 4 -19.89 6.67 7.72
N GLU A 5 -20.76 5.65 7.71
CA GLU A 5 -20.50 4.32 8.28
C GLU A 5 -19.77 3.37 7.31
N HIS A 6 -19.56 3.78 6.05
CA HIS A 6 -18.89 3.00 5.01
C HIS A 6 -17.83 3.85 4.28
N PRO A 7 -16.68 4.14 4.90
CA PRO A 7 -15.66 4.97 4.28
C PRO A 7 -14.87 4.13 3.27
N GLY A 8 -15.46 3.95 2.09
CA GLY A 8 -14.69 3.69 0.89
C GLY A 8 -13.85 4.93 0.52
N TYR A 9 -12.92 4.76 -0.41
CA TYR A 9 -12.24 5.89 -1.04
C TYR A 9 -13.08 6.45 -2.18
N LEU A 10 -13.21 7.77 -2.20
CA LEU A 10 -13.52 8.55 -3.40
C LEU A 10 -12.43 9.61 -3.55
N GLY A 11 -11.73 9.64 -4.67
CA GLY A 11 -10.70 10.65 -4.93
C GLY A 11 -10.38 10.81 -6.41
N PHE A 12 -9.34 11.59 -6.69
CA PHE A 12 -8.90 11.90 -8.05
C PHE A 12 -7.45 11.47 -8.24
N THR A 13 -7.15 10.87 -9.38
CA THR A 13 -5.82 10.56 -9.87
C THR A 13 -5.58 11.17 -11.23
N SER A 14 -4.36 11.02 -11.75
CA SER A 14 -4.02 11.37 -13.14
C SER A 14 -4.94 10.71 -14.19
N ARG A 15 -5.60 9.59 -13.85
CA ARG A 15 -6.52 8.85 -14.72
C ARG A 15 -8.02 9.12 -14.47
N GLY A 16 -8.36 9.97 -13.52
CA GLY A 16 -9.74 10.42 -13.26
C GLY A 16 -10.23 10.13 -11.85
N VAL A 17 -11.52 9.83 -11.71
CA VAL A 17 -12.14 9.56 -10.41
C VAL A 17 -11.90 8.13 -10.00
N MET A 18 -11.35 7.93 -8.80
CA MET A 18 -11.22 6.65 -8.15
C MET A 18 -12.35 6.43 -7.15
N LEU A 19 -12.93 5.24 -7.16
CA LEU A 19 -13.84 4.78 -6.11
C LEU A 19 -13.46 3.36 -5.68
N ILE A 20 -13.09 3.19 -4.41
CA ILE A 20 -12.88 1.87 -3.78
C ILE A 20 -13.86 1.77 -2.63
N HIS A 21 -14.82 0.86 -2.71
CA HIS A 21 -15.92 0.82 -1.74
C HIS A 21 -15.54 0.21 -0.38
N ALA A 22 -14.35 -0.39 -0.25
CA ALA A 22 -13.87 -0.99 0.98
C ALA A 22 -13.15 -0.01 1.91
N ASN A 23 -13.31 -0.23 3.21
CA ASN A 23 -12.60 0.49 4.26
C ASN A 23 -11.26 -0.20 4.56
N TRP A 24 -10.26 0.03 3.71
CA TRP A 24 -8.91 -0.54 3.87
C TRP A 24 -7.99 0.33 4.73
N PRO A 25 -6.96 -0.25 5.34
CA PRO A 25 -5.95 0.48 6.11
C PRO A 25 -5.00 1.32 5.23
N ALA A 26 -4.92 1.03 3.93
CA ALA A 26 -4.15 1.77 2.93
C ALA A 26 -4.86 1.77 1.58
N TYR A 27 -4.60 2.78 0.75
CA TYR A 27 -5.13 2.94 -0.60
C TYR A 27 -4.01 3.30 -1.57
N PRO A 28 -4.13 2.98 -2.87
CA PRO A 28 -3.16 3.44 -3.86
C PRO A 28 -3.25 4.96 -3.98
N PHE A 29 -2.11 5.62 -4.17
CA PHE A 29 -2.09 7.09 -4.27
C PHE A 29 -2.17 7.60 -5.72
N GLU A 30 -1.71 6.83 -6.70
CA GLU A 30 -1.69 7.19 -8.13
C GLU A 30 -1.57 5.92 -9.00
N HIS A 31 -1.67 6.06 -10.32
CA HIS A 31 -1.46 4.99 -11.30
C HIS A 31 -0.04 5.01 -11.90
N GLY A 32 0.33 3.90 -12.53
CA GLY A 32 1.59 3.71 -13.26
C GLY A 32 2.48 2.65 -12.62
N TRP A 33 3.20 1.89 -13.44
CA TRP A 33 4.15 0.89 -12.96
C TRP A 33 5.25 1.53 -12.08
N GLU A 34 5.60 2.80 -12.30
CA GLU A 34 6.52 3.56 -11.45
C GLU A 34 6.00 3.67 -10.02
N VAL A 35 4.70 3.91 -9.86
CA VAL A 35 4.02 4.01 -8.57
C VAL A 35 4.03 2.65 -7.86
N ALA A 36 3.76 1.56 -8.59
CA ALA A 36 3.84 0.21 -8.04
C ALA A 36 5.24 -0.13 -7.53
N VAL A 37 6.26 0.09 -8.36
CA VAL A 37 7.67 -0.14 -8.02
C VAL A 37 8.12 0.74 -6.85
N THR A 38 7.70 1.99 -6.84
CA THR A 38 8.01 2.94 -5.77
C THR A 38 7.38 2.53 -4.44
N SER A 39 6.12 2.13 -4.47
CA SER A 39 5.38 1.71 -3.27
C SER A 39 5.92 0.42 -2.67
N LEU A 40 6.33 -0.57 -3.50
CA LEU A 40 7.02 -1.77 -3.02
C LEU A 40 8.43 -1.45 -2.53
N GLY A 41 9.12 -0.55 -3.24
CA GLY A 41 10.46 -0.04 -2.92
C GLY A 41 10.55 0.79 -1.64
N SER A 42 9.40 1.19 -1.09
CA SER A 42 9.30 1.85 0.21
C SER A 42 9.68 0.95 1.41
N PHE A 43 9.95 -0.32 1.16
CA PHE A 43 10.30 -1.34 2.15
C PHE A 43 11.74 -1.84 1.96
N PRO A 44 12.37 -2.46 2.97
CA PRO A 44 13.71 -3.01 2.83
C PRO A 44 13.83 -4.03 1.69
N PHE A 45 15.03 -4.11 1.10
CA PHE A 45 15.36 -5.08 0.06
C PHE A 45 14.97 -6.51 0.44
N GLY A 46 14.36 -7.24 -0.51
CA GLY A 46 13.90 -8.62 -0.33
C GLY A 46 12.59 -8.75 0.46
N THR A 47 11.91 -7.65 0.79
CA THR A 47 10.59 -7.70 1.42
C THR A 47 9.60 -8.46 0.53
N ALA A 48 8.88 -9.39 1.14
CA ALA A 48 7.83 -10.18 0.53
C ALA A 48 6.46 -9.63 0.95
N PHE A 49 5.53 -9.58 0.02
CA PHE A 49 4.20 -9.03 0.27
C PHE A 49 3.11 -10.08 0.01
N GLU A 50 2.22 -10.28 0.98
CA GLU A 50 1.03 -11.14 0.84
C GLU A 50 -0.15 -10.33 0.32
N ARG A 51 -0.89 -10.85 -0.66
CA ARG A 51 -2.21 -10.29 -0.96
C ARG A 51 -3.18 -10.69 0.14
N ILE A 52 -3.72 -9.71 0.86
CA ILE A 52 -4.72 -9.93 1.91
C ILE A 52 -6.13 -9.56 1.47
N ASP A 53 -6.26 -8.71 0.44
CA ASP A 53 -7.55 -8.32 -0.12
C ASP A 53 -7.42 -7.86 -1.57
N ASP A 54 -8.53 -7.82 -2.30
CA ASP A 54 -8.58 -7.55 -3.74
C ASP A 54 -9.98 -7.03 -4.13
N ILE A 55 -10.06 -5.73 -4.44
CA ILE A 55 -11.33 -5.02 -4.65
C ILE A 55 -11.15 -3.98 -5.75
N ASP A 56 -12.11 -3.92 -6.67
CA ASP A 56 -12.15 -2.95 -7.78
C ASP A 56 -10.87 -2.98 -8.64
N GLN A 57 -10.24 -4.14 -8.79
CA GLN A 57 -8.92 -4.33 -9.45
C GLN A 57 -7.75 -3.64 -8.75
N CYS A 58 -7.88 -3.38 -7.45
CA CYS A 58 -6.80 -2.98 -6.58
C CYS A 58 -6.46 -4.15 -5.66
N ALA A 59 -5.19 -4.46 -5.48
CA ALA A 59 -4.73 -5.45 -4.52
C ALA A 59 -4.22 -4.76 -3.25
N LEU A 60 -4.72 -5.17 -2.09
CA LEU A 60 -4.17 -4.81 -0.80
C LEU A 60 -3.12 -5.85 -0.39
N LEU A 61 -1.89 -5.38 -0.24
CA LEU A 61 -0.73 -6.19 0.08
C LEU A 61 -0.25 -5.90 1.51
N LEU A 62 0.16 -6.94 2.24
CA LEU A 62 0.74 -6.88 3.59
C LEU A 62 2.21 -7.31 3.55
N ALA A 63 3.11 -6.47 4.07
CA ALA A 63 4.53 -6.81 4.15
C ALA A 63 4.79 -7.92 5.19
N LYS A 64 5.38 -9.03 4.75
CA LYS A 64 5.73 -10.18 5.59
C LYS A 64 7.00 -9.94 6.39
N GLY A 65 7.08 -10.56 7.58
CA GLY A 65 8.27 -10.51 8.43
C GLY A 65 8.35 -9.29 9.36
N TYR A 66 7.36 -8.40 9.34
CA TYR A 66 7.34 -7.18 10.14
C TYR A 66 6.21 -7.17 11.17
N ARG A 67 6.54 -7.62 12.40
CA ARG A 67 5.59 -7.79 13.53
C ARG A 67 4.43 -8.74 13.21
N ASN A 68 3.97 -9.46 14.22
CA ASN A 68 2.81 -10.35 14.07
C ASN A 68 1.56 -9.59 14.52
N TYR A 69 0.80 -9.09 13.55
CA TYR A 69 -0.52 -8.52 13.81
C TYR A 69 -1.55 -9.66 13.83
N ARG A 70 -2.46 -9.63 14.81
CA ARG A 70 -3.54 -10.62 14.89
C ARG A 70 -4.59 -10.39 13.81
N ASP A 71 -4.83 -9.12 13.50
CA ASP A 71 -5.71 -8.68 12.43
C ASP A 71 -4.83 -8.24 11.24
N PRO A 72 -4.96 -8.88 10.06
CA PRO A 72 -4.22 -8.49 8.86
C PRO A 72 -4.59 -7.08 8.37
N TYR A 73 -5.72 -6.52 8.81
CA TYR A 73 -6.17 -5.16 8.49
C TYR A 73 -5.81 -4.13 9.57
N ASP A 74 -5.03 -4.49 10.60
CA ASP A 74 -4.59 -3.56 11.65
C ASP A 74 -3.90 -2.34 11.02
N GLU A 75 -4.41 -1.15 11.27
CA GLU A 75 -3.90 0.10 10.69
C GLU A 75 -2.42 0.43 10.98
N ARG A 76 -1.82 -0.25 11.96
CA ARG A 76 -0.41 -0.12 12.31
C ARG A 76 0.45 -1.12 11.54
N ALA A 77 -0.14 -2.12 10.91
CA ALA A 77 0.57 -2.98 9.99
C ALA A 77 1.04 -2.20 8.76
N LEU A 78 1.89 -2.84 7.96
CA LEU A 78 2.55 -2.17 6.85
C LEU A 78 1.96 -2.69 5.56
N HIS A 79 1.07 -1.88 5.00
CA HIS A 79 0.30 -2.21 3.82
C HIS A 79 0.75 -1.40 2.62
N VAL A 80 0.55 -1.99 1.45
CA VAL A 80 0.64 -1.30 0.16
C VAL A 80 -0.58 -1.68 -0.65
N ALA A 81 -1.26 -0.72 -1.23
CA ALA A 81 -2.34 -0.98 -2.16
C ALA A 81 -1.89 -0.58 -3.58
N ILE A 82 -2.07 -1.48 -4.55
CA ILE A 82 -1.56 -1.31 -5.92
C ILE A 82 -2.62 -1.78 -6.91
N TRP A 83 -2.82 -1.02 -7.99
CA TRP A 83 -3.70 -1.43 -9.08
C TRP A 83 -3.17 -2.68 -9.81
N HIS A 84 -4.09 -3.51 -10.28
CA HIS A 84 -3.77 -4.70 -11.08
C HIS A 84 -2.96 -4.32 -12.31
N GLU A 85 -3.42 -3.31 -13.06
CA GLU A 85 -2.74 -2.86 -14.27
C GLU A 85 -1.28 -2.46 -14.02
N ASP A 86 -1.03 -1.68 -12.97
CA ASP A 86 0.31 -1.16 -12.65
C ASP A 86 1.26 -2.27 -12.21
N LEU A 87 0.74 -3.21 -11.41
CA LEU A 87 1.54 -4.34 -10.93
C LEU A 87 1.84 -5.34 -12.06
N LEU A 88 0.88 -5.54 -12.98
CA LEU A 88 1.06 -6.38 -14.16
C LEU A 88 1.99 -5.72 -15.19
N GLU A 89 1.93 -4.41 -15.36
CA GLU A 89 2.88 -3.66 -16.19
C GLU A 89 4.30 -3.74 -15.61
N ALA A 90 4.46 -3.56 -14.29
CA ALA A 90 5.75 -3.75 -13.61
C ALA A 90 6.29 -5.19 -13.75
N HIS A 91 5.40 -6.18 -13.74
CA HIS A 91 5.74 -7.57 -14.00
C HIS A 91 6.22 -7.79 -15.45
N ASP A 92 5.52 -7.25 -16.45
CA ASP A 92 5.90 -7.37 -17.86
C ASP A 92 7.25 -6.70 -18.16
N LEU A 93 7.57 -5.62 -17.43
CA LEU A 93 8.88 -4.97 -17.48
C LEU A 93 9.99 -5.76 -16.76
N GLY A 94 9.65 -6.89 -16.14
CA GLY A 94 10.58 -7.74 -15.41
C GLY A 94 11.07 -7.14 -14.09
N LEU A 95 10.28 -6.25 -13.47
CA LEU A 95 10.67 -5.54 -12.24
C LEU A 95 10.14 -6.22 -10.97
N VAL A 96 9.05 -6.98 -11.10
CA VAL A 96 8.34 -7.62 -10.00
C VAL A 96 8.20 -9.13 -10.26
N GLU A 97 8.42 -9.92 -9.22
CA GLU A 97 8.20 -11.37 -9.20
C GLU A 97 6.99 -11.74 -8.31
N GLY A 98 6.48 -12.96 -8.45
CA GLY A 98 5.32 -13.43 -7.67
C GLY A 98 3.97 -13.10 -8.30
N VAL A 99 3.96 -12.59 -9.53
CA VAL A 99 2.78 -12.05 -10.22
C VAL A 99 2.58 -12.79 -11.54
N GLU A 100 1.33 -13.01 -11.94
CA GLU A 100 0.97 -13.59 -13.24
C GLU A 100 -0.27 -12.91 -13.84
N ARG A 101 -0.37 -12.91 -15.17
CA ARG A 101 -1.56 -12.45 -15.91
C ARG A 101 -2.60 -13.55 -15.96
N LEU A 102 -3.79 -13.26 -15.44
CA LEU A 102 -4.95 -14.15 -15.51
C LEU A 102 -6.03 -13.57 -16.42
N THR A 103 -6.81 -14.46 -17.02
CA THR A 103 -8.10 -14.10 -17.62
C THR A 103 -9.10 -13.81 -16.51
N HIS A 104 -10.19 -13.09 -16.80
CA HIS A 104 -11.21 -12.80 -15.78
C HIS A 104 -11.81 -14.09 -15.23
N ARG A 105 -12.11 -15.07 -16.11
CA ARG A 105 -12.60 -16.39 -15.69
C ARG A 105 -11.63 -17.10 -14.74
N ARG A 106 -10.33 -17.14 -15.07
CA ARG A 106 -9.32 -17.80 -14.20
C ARG A 106 -9.14 -17.10 -12.87
N TYR A 107 -9.22 -15.78 -12.85
CA TYR A 107 -9.20 -15.01 -11.61
C TYR A 107 -10.39 -15.37 -10.71
N GLU A 108 -11.61 -15.42 -11.27
CA GLU A 108 -12.82 -15.78 -10.53
C GLU A 108 -12.84 -17.25 -10.07
N GLU A 109 -12.29 -18.17 -10.87
CA GLU A 109 -12.06 -19.56 -10.45
C GLU A 109 -11.21 -19.62 -9.17
N ARG A 110 -10.04 -18.96 -9.19
CA ARG A 110 -9.13 -18.93 -8.03
C ARG A 110 -9.77 -18.27 -6.81
N ARG A 111 -10.45 -17.14 -7.02
CA ARG A 111 -11.15 -16.41 -5.94
C ARG A 111 -12.21 -17.28 -5.27
N ARG A 112 -12.98 -18.05 -6.07
CA ARG A 112 -13.96 -19.01 -5.56
C ARG A 112 -13.30 -20.14 -4.78
N ASP A 113 -12.19 -20.69 -5.28
CA ASP A 113 -11.45 -21.75 -4.57
C ASP A 113 -10.86 -21.27 -3.24
N GLU A 114 -10.28 -20.06 -3.21
CA GLU A 114 -9.82 -19.43 -1.97
C GLU A 114 -10.98 -19.19 -0.98
N PHE A 115 -12.16 -18.80 -1.48
CA PHE A 115 -13.33 -18.60 -0.65
C PHE A 115 -13.87 -19.94 -0.09
N ARG A 116 -13.91 -20.99 -0.91
CA ARG A 116 -14.23 -22.36 -0.46
C ARG A 116 -13.31 -22.80 0.66
N ALA A 117 -11.99 -22.65 0.46
CA ALA A 117 -10.99 -23.05 1.45
C ALA A 117 -11.18 -22.32 2.79
N ARG A 118 -11.43 -21.00 2.76
CA ARG A 118 -11.72 -20.19 3.96
C ARG A 118 -12.97 -20.66 4.69
N LEU A 119 -14.08 -20.85 3.98
CA LEU A 119 -15.34 -21.31 4.57
C LEU A 119 -15.19 -22.70 5.20
N LEU A 120 -14.49 -23.62 4.54
CA LEU A 120 -14.24 -24.97 5.09
C LEU A 120 -13.40 -24.90 6.37
N GLN A 121 -12.37 -24.05 6.40
CA GLN A 121 -11.57 -23.83 7.60
C GLN A 121 -12.39 -23.24 8.75
N ASP A 122 -13.24 -22.25 8.47
CA ASP A 122 -14.11 -21.64 9.47
C ASP A 122 -15.13 -22.64 10.03
N ILE A 123 -15.78 -23.43 9.18
CA ILE A 123 -16.70 -24.51 9.61
C ILE A 123 -15.96 -25.49 10.52
N SER A 124 -14.77 -25.94 10.12
CA SER A 124 -13.98 -26.88 10.93
C SER A 124 -13.57 -26.26 12.27
N ARG A 125 -13.26 -24.96 12.32
CA ARG A 125 -12.89 -24.26 13.56
C ARG A 125 -14.05 -24.19 14.54
N GLU A 126 -15.26 -24.00 14.04
CA GLU A 126 -16.50 -23.98 14.83
C GLU A 126 -17.05 -25.39 15.14
N GLY A 127 -16.34 -26.45 14.73
CA GLY A 127 -16.75 -27.84 14.96
C GLY A 127 -17.95 -28.30 14.11
N GLY A 128 -18.25 -27.59 13.03
CA GLY A 128 -19.29 -27.96 12.08
C GLY A 128 -18.84 -29.00 11.06
N GLU A 129 -19.81 -29.62 10.39
CA GLU A 129 -19.56 -30.47 9.22
C GLU A 129 -19.83 -29.67 7.94
N PRO A 130 -18.97 -29.76 6.92
CA PRO A 130 -19.22 -29.11 5.64
C PRO A 130 -20.47 -29.69 4.97
N PRO A 131 -21.22 -28.86 4.21
CA PRO A 131 -22.42 -29.32 3.52
C PRO A 131 -22.10 -30.40 2.48
N ARG A 132 -23.09 -31.22 2.12
CA ARG A 132 -22.96 -32.17 1.01
C ARG A 132 -23.02 -31.41 -0.31
N GLY A 133 -21.93 -31.43 -1.08
CA GLY A 133 -21.83 -30.76 -2.39
C GLY A 133 -20.86 -29.58 -2.35
N ASP A 134 -20.96 -28.68 -3.34
CA ASP A 134 -20.16 -27.45 -3.35
C ASP A 134 -20.65 -26.49 -2.25
N ILE A 135 -19.76 -26.11 -1.34
CA ILE A 135 -20.06 -25.19 -0.25
C ILE A 135 -20.59 -23.83 -0.73
N LEU A 136 -20.14 -23.35 -1.89
CA LEU A 136 -20.62 -22.07 -2.43
C LEU A 136 -22.08 -22.14 -2.88
N SER A 137 -22.57 -23.32 -3.26
CA SER A 137 -23.98 -23.53 -3.62
C SER A 137 -24.93 -23.51 -2.42
N SER A 138 -24.37 -23.54 -1.20
CA SER A 138 -25.12 -23.54 0.06
C SER A 138 -25.18 -22.16 0.72
N LEU A 139 -24.69 -21.11 0.06
CA LEU A 139 -24.69 -19.74 0.58
C LEU A 139 -26.11 -19.17 0.62
N TYR A 140 -26.45 -18.50 1.72
CA TYR A 140 -27.73 -17.83 1.88
C TYR A 140 -27.59 -16.53 2.68
N ALA A 141 -28.44 -15.55 2.37
CA ALA A 141 -28.67 -14.37 3.17
C ALA A 141 -29.89 -14.59 4.07
N GLN A 142 -29.85 -14.09 5.31
CA GLN A 142 -31.03 -14.09 6.18
C GLN A 142 -31.74 -12.74 6.11
N VAL A 143 -32.90 -12.71 5.46
CA VAL A 143 -33.71 -11.50 5.27
C VAL A 143 -35.04 -11.69 5.98
N ASN A 144 -35.33 -10.88 7.01
CA ASN A 144 -36.55 -10.96 7.82
C ASN A 144 -36.83 -12.37 8.35
N GLY A 145 -35.78 -13.07 8.79
CA GLY A 145 -35.87 -14.44 9.31
C GLY A 145 -35.99 -15.54 8.25
N ARG A 146 -36.09 -15.20 6.96
CA ARG A 146 -36.07 -16.16 5.84
C ARG A 146 -34.67 -16.31 5.27
N LYS A 147 -34.29 -17.54 4.91
CA LYS A 147 -33.07 -17.81 4.16
C LYS A 147 -33.35 -17.63 2.67
N VAL A 148 -32.60 -16.75 2.02
CA VAL A 148 -32.64 -16.51 0.57
C VAL A 148 -31.31 -16.98 0.00
N SER A 149 -31.34 -17.89 -0.98
CA SER A 149 -30.12 -18.39 -1.61
C SER A 149 -29.34 -17.24 -2.26
N VAL A 150 -28.03 -17.26 -2.11
CA VAL A 150 -27.13 -16.33 -2.81
C VAL A 150 -26.49 -17.09 -3.96
N GLU A 151 -26.87 -16.73 -5.18
CA GLU A 151 -26.29 -17.30 -6.39
C GLU A 151 -25.11 -16.44 -6.84
N LEU A 152 -23.96 -17.08 -7.05
CA LEU A 152 -22.83 -16.45 -7.71
C LEU A 152 -23.06 -16.51 -9.23
N PRO A 153 -22.64 -15.49 -10.01
CA PRO A 153 -22.72 -15.57 -11.46
C PRO A 153 -22.02 -16.84 -12.01
N PRO A 154 -22.53 -17.47 -13.07
CA PRO A 154 -21.86 -18.60 -13.72
C PRO A 154 -20.46 -18.19 -14.25
N LEU A 155 -19.51 -19.12 -14.30
CA LEU A 155 -18.14 -18.81 -14.73
C LEU A 155 -18.06 -18.44 -16.22
N GLU A 156 -19.04 -18.90 -16.99
CA GLU A 156 -19.22 -18.62 -18.41
C GLU A 156 -19.55 -17.14 -18.69
N ASP A 157 -20.07 -16.40 -17.70
CA ASP A 157 -20.34 -14.96 -17.83
C ASP A 157 -19.05 -14.12 -17.79
N TYR A 158 -17.92 -14.72 -17.45
CA TYR A 158 -16.63 -14.05 -17.35
C TYR A 158 -15.76 -14.33 -18.58
N ASP A 159 -15.11 -13.27 -19.05
CA ASP A 159 -14.19 -13.28 -20.20
C ASP A 159 -13.02 -14.25 -19.97
N ASP A 160 -12.81 -15.14 -20.93
CA ASP A 160 -11.70 -16.09 -21.00
C ASP A 160 -10.56 -15.63 -21.92
N GLY A 161 -10.67 -14.44 -22.51
CA GLY A 161 -9.71 -13.88 -23.43
C GLY A 161 -9.82 -14.41 -24.86
N GLU A 162 -10.93 -15.07 -25.22
CA GLU A 162 -11.18 -15.54 -26.59
C GLU A 162 -11.98 -14.55 -27.45
N ASP A 163 -12.52 -13.46 -26.87
CA ASP A 163 -13.35 -12.49 -27.59
C ASP A 163 -12.52 -11.37 -28.27
N ASP A 164 -12.61 -11.28 -29.61
CA ASP A 164 -11.92 -10.27 -30.44
C ASP A 164 -12.50 -8.84 -30.31
N ILE A 165 -13.62 -8.67 -29.60
CA ILE A 165 -14.44 -7.44 -29.62
C ILE A 165 -14.09 -6.49 -28.46
N THR A 166 -13.66 -7.03 -27.33
CA THR A 166 -13.23 -6.26 -26.15
C THR A 166 -11.73 -6.48 -25.92
N PRO A 167 -10.93 -5.42 -25.80
CA PRO A 167 -9.51 -5.58 -25.51
C PRO A 167 -9.36 -6.34 -24.19
N TYR A 168 -8.63 -7.45 -24.24
CA TYR A 168 -8.33 -8.30 -23.11
C TYR A 168 -7.84 -7.48 -21.90
N GLN A 169 -8.65 -7.40 -20.85
CA GLN A 169 -8.27 -6.78 -19.59
C GLN A 169 -7.77 -7.87 -18.64
N ALA A 170 -6.44 -7.96 -18.51
CA ALA A 170 -5.81 -8.94 -17.65
C ALA A 170 -6.12 -8.68 -16.17
N TRP A 171 -6.34 -9.76 -15.44
CA TRP A 171 -6.51 -9.75 -13.99
C TRP A 171 -5.23 -10.19 -13.28
N LEU A 172 -5.00 -9.63 -12.09
CA LEU A 172 -3.84 -9.95 -11.29
C LEU A 172 -3.98 -11.36 -10.68
N GLY A 173 -3.03 -12.23 -11.00
CA GLY A 173 -2.77 -13.44 -10.23
C GLY A 173 -1.52 -13.29 -9.38
N ILE A 174 -1.55 -13.88 -8.18
CA ILE A 174 -0.35 -14.13 -7.39
C ILE A 174 0.03 -15.59 -7.64
N ASP A 175 1.30 -15.81 -8.01
CA ASP A 175 1.76 -17.16 -8.34
C ASP A 175 1.85 -18.07 -7.10
N GLY A 176 2.19 -19.35 -7.30
CA GLY A 176 2.25 -20.35 -6.23
C GLY A 176 3.21 -20.05 -5.07
N SER A 177 4.00 -18.97 -5.12
CA SER A 177 4.79 -18.47 -3.99
C SER A 177 3.96 -17.70 -2.95
N ASN A 178 2.74 -17.26 -3.31
CA ASN A 178 1.88 -16.38 -2.50
C ASN A 178 2.62 -15.14 -1.96
N ALA A 179 3.57 -14.60 -2.73
CA ALA A 179 4.35 -13.45 -2.33
C ALA A 179 4.80 -12.61 -3.52
N VAL A 180 4.36 -11.35 -3.56
CA VAL A 180 4.88 -10.34 -4.49
C VAL A 180 6.19 -9.79 -3.95
N ARG A 181 7.19 -9.59 -4.82
CA ARG A 181 8.49 -8.99 -4.44
C ARG A 181 9.03 -8.11 -5.56
N LEU A 182 9.73 -7.05 -5.18
CA LEU A 182 10.58 -6.31 -6.10
C LEU A 182 11.90 -7.06 -6.29
N ASN A 183 12.22 -7.42 -7.54
CA ASN A 183 13.46 -8.14 -7.85
C ASN A 183 14.65 -7.18 -8.05
N ASP A 184 15.86 -7.72 -8.29
CA ASP A 184 17.08 -6.92 -8.47
C ASP A 184 16.94 -5.85 -9.57
N GLN A 185 16.25 -6.16 -10.68
CA GLN A 185 16.02 -5.22 -11.76
C GLN A 185 15.05 -4.11 -11.34
N GLY A 186 13.99 -4.46 -10.62
CA GLY A 186 13.07 -3.50 -10.00
C GLY A 186 13.78 -2.55 -9.04
N TRP A 187 14.69 -3.07 -8.22
CA TRP A 187 15.52 -2.27 -7.33
C TRP A 187 16.44 -1.30 -8.09
N ASN A 188 17.13 -1.76 -9.12
CA ASN A 188 17.95 -0.89 -9.97
C ASN A 188 17.11 0.19 -10.68
N ARG A 189 15.87 -0.15 -11.07
CA ARG A 189 14.95 0.79 -11.72
C ARG A 189 14.44 1.85 -10.76
N LEU A 190 14.11 1.46 -9.52
CA LEU A 190 13.71 2.34 -8.44
C LEU A 190 14.76 3.43 -8.18
N GLU A 191 16.04 3.04 -8.16
CA GLU A 191 17.14 4.01 -7.99
C GLU A 191 17.15 5.09 -9.07
N SER A 192 16.80 4.73 -10.32
CA SER A 192 16.71 5.70 -11.42
C SER A 192 15.50 6.63 -11.26
N LEU A 193 14.33 6.07 -10.92
CA LEU A 193 13.09 6.84 -10.76
C LEU A 193 13.24 7.95 -9.73
N TRP A 194 13.83 7.63 -8.58
CA TRP A 194 14.03 8.62 -7.54
C TRP A 194 15.22 9.54 -7.78
N ALA A 195 16.26 9.09 -8.46
CA ALA A 195 17.37 9.98 -8.83
C ALA A 195 16.89 11.12 -9.73
N ASP A 196 15.99 10.83 -10.66
CA ASP A 196 15.39 11.84 -11.54
C ASP A 196 14.37 12.72 -10.80
N ALA A 197 13.76 12.22 -9.72
CA ALA A 197 12.75 12.92 -8.93
C ALA A 197 13.29 13.67 -7.70
N LEU A 198 14.62 13.71 -7.48
CA LEU A 198 15.18 14.38 -6.31
C LEU A 198 15.01 15.90 -6.41
N ASP A 199 13.99 16.42 -5.73
CA ASP A 199 13.83 17.84 -5.45
C ASP A 199 13.89 18.08 -3.93
N VAL A 200 14.97 18.70 -3.48
CA VAL A 200 15.17 19.00 -2.06
C VAL A 200 14.32 20.23 -1.70
N PRO A 201 13.37 20.13 -0.74
CA PRO A 201 12.50 21.25 -0.39
C PRO A 201 13.30 22.46 0.08
N GLU A 202 12.84 23.68 -0.23
CA GLU A 202 13.58 24.93 0.02
C GLU A 202 14.08 25.05 1.46
N ARG A 203 13.25 24.66 2.43
CA ARG A 203 13.60 24.69 3.86
C ARG A 203 14.76 23.74 4.25
N ALA A 204 14.97 22.69 3.46
CA ALA A 204 15.96 21.65 3.70
C ALA A 204 17.25 21.88 2.90
N ARG A 205 17.18 22.59 1.75
CA ARG A 205 18.31 22.81 0.83
C ARG A 205 19.60 23.22 1.53
N SER A 206 19.54 24.27 2.35
CA SER A 206 20.72 24.80 3.05
C SER A 206 21.45 23.80 3.98
N ARG A 207 20.75 22.76 4.45
CA ARG A 207 21.29 21.73 5.35
C ARG A 207 21.66 20.45 4.61
N VAL A 208 20.87 20.10 3.59
CA VAL A 208 20.92 18.80 2.91
C VAL A 208 21.82 18.85 1.68
N ASP A 209 21.76 19.91 0.86
CA ASP A 209 22.55 19.99 -0.39
C ASP A 209 24.06 19.89 -0.14
N PRO A 210 24.65 20.58 0.86
CA PRO A 210 26.09 20.46 1.11
C PRO A 210 26.53 19.05 1.52
N LEU A 211 25.64 18.25 2.10
CA LEU A 211 25.90 16.87 2.48
C LEU A 211 25.87 15.97 1.24
N ILE A 212 24.87 16.15 0.37
CA ILE A 212 24.74 15.41 -0.89
C ILE A 212 25.94 15.68 -1.81
N GLU A 213 26.34 16.95 -1.96
CA GLU A 213 27.48 17.36 -2.80
C GLU A 213 28.81 16.72 -2.36
N ARG A 214 28.95 16.45 -1.05
CA ARG A 214 30.13 15.81 -0.46
C ARG A 214 30.03 14.29 -0.42
N GLY A 215 28.94 13.70 -0.91
CA GLY A 215 28.69 12.26 -0.85
C GLY A 215 28.35 11.73 0.54
N LEU A 216 27.96 12.60 1.48
CA LEU A 216 27.60 12.24 2.86
C LEU A 216 26.11 11.90 2.96
N TYR A 217 25.69 10.86 2.23
CA TYR A 217 24.28 10.53 2.03
C TYR A 217 23.57 10.07 3.31
N ASP A 218 24.24 9.29 4.16
CA ASP A 218 23.71 8.86 5.45
C ASP A 218 23.36 10.05 6.36
N SER A 219 24.24 11.06 6.34
CA SER A 219 24.10 12.30 7.10
C SER A 219 22.98 13.16 6.54
N ALA A 220 22.84 13.23 5.21
CA ALA A 220 21.73 13.92 4.54
C ALA A 220 20.38 13.29 4.90
N LEU A 221 20.28 11.96 4.89
CA LEU A 221 19.08 11.21 5.29
C LEU A 221 18.73 11.43 6.76
N ARG A 222 19.74 11.43 7.64
CA ARG A 222 19.55 11.72 9.07
C ARG A 222 19.01 13.13 9.27
N GLU A 223 19.55 14.10 8.55
CA GLU A 223 19.11 15.49 8.63
C GLU A 223 17.65 15.66 8.16
N LEU A 224 17.28 15.05 7.02
CA LEU A 224 15.88 15.01 6.58
C LEU A 224 14.96 14.36 7.61
N GLY A 225 15.38 13.23 8.19
CA GLY A 225 14.62 12.57 9.26
C GLY A 225 14.39 13.47 10.47
N VAL A 226 15.38 14.28 10.86
CA VAL A 226 15.24 15.28 11.93
C VAL A 226 14.29 16.40 11.52
N LEU A 227 14.36 16.90 10.29
CA LEU A 227 13.48 17.95 9.79
C LEU A 227 12.01 17.50 9.76
N ILE A 228 11.73 16.31 9.24
CA ILE A 228 10.38 15.73 9.24
C ILE A 228 9.89 15.52 10.68
N GLU A 229 10.72 14.91 11.55
CA GLU A 229 10.34 14.68 12.95
C GLU A 229 10.08 15.99 13.70
N SER A 230 10.86 17.04 13.45
CA SER A 230 10.63 18.38 14.00
C SER A 230 9.32 18.97 13.51
N ARG A 231 9.05 18.87 12.20
CA ARG A 231 7.85 19.46 11.61
C ARG A 231 6.57 18.76 12.09
N VAL A 232 6.57 17.43 12.11
CA VAL A 232 5.46 16.65 12.68
C VAL A 232 5.23 17.03 14.15
N ARG A 233 6.30 17.24 14.93
CA ARG A 233 6.22 17.62 16.34
C ARG A 233 5.60 19.00 16.55
N GLU A 234 5.90 19.97 15.69
CA GLU A 234 5.28 21.30 15.72
C GLU A 234 3.75 21.24 15.55
N LEU A 235 3.26 20.28 14.76
CA LEU A 235 1.84 20.07 14.48
C LEU A 235 1.15 19.14 15.48
N THR A 236 1.89 18.51 16.39
CA THR A 236 1.33 17.48 17.29
C THR A 236 1.13 18.04 18.70
N PRO A 237 -0.06 17.88 19.32
CA PRO A 237 -0.35 18.40 20.67
C PRO A 237 0.55 17.86 21.79
N SER A 238 1.21 16.71 21.59
CA SER A 238 2.10 16.05 22.55
C SER A 238 3.56 16.06 22.07
N PRO A 239 4.28 17.20 22.21
CA PRO A 239 5.62 17.38 21.63
C PRO A 239 6.71 16.51 22.28
N GLN A 240 6.43 15.80 23.37
CA GLN A 240 7.36 14.89 24.03
C GLN A 240 7.49 13.50 23.36
N LEU A 241 6.62 13.17 22.40
CA LEU A 241 6.66 11.89 21.70
C LEU A 241 7.79 11.83 20.66
N PHE A 242 8.21 10.63 20.27
CA PHE A 242 9.26 10.41 19.27
C PHE A 242 9.02 9.13 18.48
N GLY A 243 9.65 9.02 17.30
CA GLY A 243 9.54 7.86 16.42
C GLY A 243 8.08 7.55 16.04
N THR A 244 7.73 6.27 15.95
CA THR A 244 6.38 5.85 15.52
C THR A 244 5.26 6.33 16.45
N LYS A 245 5.54 6.54 17.75
CA LYS A 245 4.54 7.07 18.69
C LYS A 245 4.16 8.52 18.37
N LEU A 246 5.13 9.31 17.88
CA LEU A 246 4.86 10.67 17.42
C LEU A 246 3.98 10.63 16.16
N ILE A 247 4.32 9.77 15.20
CA ILE A 247 3.53 9.59 13.98
C ILE A 247 2.09 9.17 14.29
N ASP A 248 1.91 8.19 15.18
CA ASP A 248 0.57 7.73 15.58
C ASP A 248 -0.23 8.87 16.23
N SER A 249 0.41 9.68 17.09
CA SER A 249 -0.25 10.84 17.70
C SER A 249 -0.57 11.95 16.70
N PHE A 250 0.28 12.17 15.70
CA PHE A 250 0.05 13.16 14.65
C PHE A 250 -1.12 12.77 13.76
N VAL A 251 -1.14 11.52 13.28
CA VAL A 251 -2.23 10.98 12.47
C VAL A 251 -3.56 11.02 13.22
N ASN A 252 -3.58 10.68 14.52
CA ASN A 252 -4.78 10.80 15.33
C ASN A 252 -5.25 12.25 15.45
N HIS A 253 -4.32 13.19 15.62
CA HIS A 253 -4.67 14.61 15.69
C HIS A 253 -5.28 15.13 14.37
N LEU A 254 -4.73 14.72 13.22
CA LEU A 254 -5.30 15.05 11.92
C LEU A 254 -6.72 14.48 11.75
N ASN A 255 -6.93 13.23 12.19
CA ASN A 255 -8.23 12.58 12.16
C ASN A 255 -9.26 13.32 13.02
N GLU A 256 -8.89 13.68 14.25
CA GLU A 256 -9.76 14.42 15.18
C GLU A 256 -10.08 15.84 14.67
N SER A 257 -9.15 16.45 13.93
CA SER A 257 -9.30 17.80 13.38
C SER A 257 -10.08 17.82 12.06
N ASN A 258 -10.40 16.67 11.46
CA ASN A 258 -11.05 16.55 10.15
C ASN A 258 -10.38 17.37 9.03
N LEU A 259 -9.06 17.56 9.10
CA LEU A 259 -8.32 18.38 8.13
C LEU A 259 -8.14 17.67 6.80
N LEU A 260 -7.97 16.34 6.84
CA LEU A 260 -7.79 15.51 5.66
C LEU A 260 -8.96 14.54 5.50
N PRO A 261 -9.36 14.23 4.24
CA PRO A 261 -10.19 13.07 3.98
C PRO A 261 -9.56 11.80 4.55
N ASN A 262 -10.39 10.87 5.06
CA ASN A 262 -9.96 9.62 5.68
C ASN A 262 -8.93 8.84 4.82
N THR A 263 -9.11 8.85 3.50
CA THR A 263 -8.18 8.19 2.58
C THR A 263 -6.81 8.85 2.54
N SER A 264 -6.76 10.18 2.36
CA SER A 264 -5.50 10.93 2.37
C SER A 264 -4.75 10.71 3.69
N LEU A 265 -5.49 10.65 4.80
CA LEU A 265 -4.92 10.32 6.10
C LEU A 265 -4.30 8.91 6.14
N LYS A 266 -4.95 7.91 5.54
CA LYS A 266 -4.43 6.53 5.48
C LYS A 266 -3.20 6.39 4.58
N ILE A 267 -3.18 7.08 3.45
CA ILE A 267 -2.03 7.15 2.54
C ILE A 267 -0.84 7.78 3.29
N LEU A 268 -1.04 8.99 3.84
CA LEU A 268 -0.05 9.71 4.63
C LEU A 268 0.48 8.88 5.80
N ARG A 269 -0.41 8.20 6.53
CA ARG A 269 -0.03 7.29 7.62
C ARG A 269 0.92 6.22 7.12
N SER A 270 0.62 5.57 5.99
CA SER A 270 1.49 4.53 5.44
C SER A 270 2.87 5.07 5.09
N GLU A 271 2.93 6.22 4.41
CA GLU A 271 4.19 6.87 4.03
C GLU A 271 5.03 7.28 5.24
N LEU A 272 4.43 7.98 6.21
CA LEU A 272 5.14 8.38 7.44
C LEU A 272 5.63 7.17 8.23
N ARG A 273 4.81 6.13 8.38
CA ARG A 273 5.20 4.93 9.13
C ARG A 273 6.35 4.21 8.47
N THR A 274 6.28 4.00 7.17
CA THR A 274 7.33 3.29 6.42
C THR A 274 8.63 4.11 6.36
N ALA A 275 8.55 5.44 6.16
CA ALA A 275 9.71 6.32 6.21
C ALA A 275 10.40 6.31 7.59
N PHE A 276 9.64 6.39 8.69
CA PHE A 276 10.21 6.37 10.04
C PHE A 276 10.71 4.99 10.46
N MET A 277 9.99 3.93 10.08
CA MET A 277 10.31 2.57 10.48
C MET A 277 11.56 2.04 9.79
N PHE A 278 11.73 2.35 8.50
CA PHE A 278 12.80 1.78 7.68
C PHE A 278 13.91 2.77 7.37
N VAL A 279 13.59 3.97 6.92
CA VAL A 279 14.61 4.94 6.51
C VAL A 279 15.23 5.58 7.75
N ARG A 280 14.43 6.32 8.54
CA ARG A 280 14.95 7.06 9.69
C ARG A 280 15.64 6.15 10.70
N ASN A 281 15.05 5.00 11.04
CA ASN A 281 15.64 4.09 12.03
C ASN A 281 16.95 3.44 11.56
N GLU A 282 17.11 3.14 10.26
CA GLU A 282 18.35 2.58 9.71
C GLU A 282 19.52 3.55 9.93
N PHE A 283 19.32 4.84 9.68
CA PHE A 283 20.37 5.87 9.73
C PHE A 283 20.45 6.65 11.06
N ALA A 284 19.49 6.48 11.97
CA ALA A 284 19.49 7.16 13.26
C ALA A 284 20.64 6.74 14.18
N HIS A 285 21.05 5.47 14.11
CA HIS A 285 22.04 4.89 15.03
C HIS A 285 23.24 4.25 14.34
N ASN A 286 23.20 4.10 13.02
CA ASN A 286 24.26 3.46 12.25
C ASN A 286 24.90 4.45 11.27
N VAL A 287 26.20 4.28 11.04
CA VAL A 287 26.90 4.85 9.89
C VAL A 287 26.89 3.77 8.82
N VAL A 288 26.22 4.04 7.72
CA VAL A 288 26.01 3.07 6.64
C VAL A 288 26.61 3.66 5.38
N ASP A 289 27.53 2.91 4.76
CA ASP A 289 28.02 3.26 3.43
C ASP A 289 26.93 2.92 2.40
N LEU A 290 26.35 3.97 1.80
CA LEU A 290 25.23 3.85 0.88
C LEU A 290 25.74 4.05 -0.55
N PRO A 291 25.50 3.08 -1.45
CA PRO A 291 25.64 3.32 -2.87
C PRO A 291 24.85 4.55 -3.30
N LYS A 292 25.47 5.43 -4.08
CA LYS A 292 24.86 6.69 -4.56
C LYS A 292 23.44 6.50 -5.12
N PRO A 293 23.16 5.48 -5.97
CA PRO A 293 21.82 5.26 -6.50
C PRO A 293 20.77 5.03 -5.39
N ARG A 294 21.00 4.08 -4.47
CA ARG A 294 20.16 3.86 -3.29
C ARG A 294 20.04 5.09 -2.40
N ALA A 295 21.11 5.87 -2.22
CA ALA A 295 21.06 7.10 -1.46
C ALA A 295 20.09 8.11 -2.05
N TYR A 296 20.18 8.39 -3.35
CA TYR A 296 19.27 9.29 -4.03
C TYR A 296 17.82 8.81 -3.95
N ALA A 297 17.61 7.48 -3.98
CA ALA A 297 16.30 6.88 -3.78
C ALA A 297 15.66 7.23 -2.44
N LEU A 298 16.40 6.99 -1.37
CA LEU A 298 15.93 7.28 -0.03
C LEU A 298 15.78 8.79 0.22
N LEU A 299 16.66 9.61 -0.38
CA LEU A 299 16.62 11.06 -0.26
C LEU A 299 15.37 11.63 -0.95
N GLY A 300 15.09 11.24 -2.20
CA GLY A 300 13.91 11.68 -2.93
C GLY A 300 12.62 11.35 -2.16
N ARG A 301 12.56 10.16 -1.57
CA ARG A 301 11.43 9.76 -0.73
C ARG A 301 11.27 10.62 0.53
N MET A 302 12.36 10.83 1.27
CA MET A 302 12.31 11.65 2.48
C MET A 302 11.97 13.12 2.17
N CYS A 303 12.42 13.62 1.01
CA CYS A 303 12.03 14.93 0.51
C CYS A 303 10.53 15.00 0.22
N HIS A 304 9.97 14.00 -0.46
CA HIS A 304 8.53 13.92 -0.73
C HIS A 304 7.70 13.93 0.56
N VAL A 305 8.06 13.09 1.55
CA VAL A 305 7.39 13.07 2.86
C VAL A 305 7.48 14.42 3.57
N LEU A 306 8.62 15.12 3.48
CA LEU A 306 8.74 16.46 4.06
C LEU A 306 7.81 17.47 3.38
N MET A 307 7.66 17.40 2.06
CA MET A 307 6.74 18.25 1.30
C MET A 307 5.29 18.02 1.72
N GLU A 308 4.84 16.76 1.81
CA GLU A 308 3.47 16.44 2.25
C GLU A 308 3.19 17.01 3.66
N VAL A 309 4.13 16.85 4.58
CA VAL A 309 3.99 17.39 5.94
C VAL A 309 3.97 18.93 5.93
N ASP A 310 4.72 19.58 5.06
CA ASP A 310 4.72 21.04 4.91
C ASP A 310 3.43 21.59 4.29
N GLU A 311 2.84 20.87 3.33
CA GLU A 311 1.54 21.18 2.75
C GLU A 311 0.45 21.13 3.83
N ILE A 312 0.38 20.05 4.61
CA ILE A 312 -0.54 19.92 5.74
C ILE A 312 -0.34 21.04 6.75
N ALA A 313 0.91 21.36 7.08
CA ALA A 313 1.20 22.45 8.00
C ALA A 313 0.72 23.82 7.51
N SER A 314 0.68 24.01 6.19
CA SER A 314 0.18 25.24 5.57
C SER A 314 -1.35 25.32 5.67
N GLU A 315 -2.04 24.19 5.68
CA GLU A 315 -3.49 24.11 5.92
C GLU A 315 -3.85 24.41 7.39
N PHE A 316 -3.02 23.99 8.36
CA PHE A 316 -3.19 24.36 9.78
C PHE A 316 -3.01 25.87 10.05
N GLY A 317 -2.28 26.58 9.19
CA GLY A 317 -2.00 28.00 9.33
C GLY A 317 -3.07 28.94 8.77
N GLN A 318 -4.11 28.40 8.12
CA GLN A 318 -5.26 29.13 7.59
C GLN A 318 -6.44 29.11 8.58
#